data_AF-A0A259JWF2-F1
#
_entry.id   AF-A0A259JWF2-F1
#
_cell.length_a   1.000
_cell.length_b   1.000
_cell.length_c   1.000
_cell.angle_alpha   90.00
_cell.angle_beta   90.00
_cell.angle_gamma   90.00
#
_symmetry.space_group_name_H-M   'P 1'
#
loop_
_entity.id
_entity.type
_entity.pdbx_description
1 polymer ?
#
loop_
_entity_poly.entity_id
_entity_poly.type
_entity_poly.pdbx_seq_one_letter_code
_entity_poly.pdbx_strand_id
1 'polypeptide(L)'
;MTTHRLASRAVIRISPTDTSESARDFLQGLVTNDVTGGLPVYAALLSAQGKHMFDFLVWADGDDLLLDCEGEHADELVRRLSLYRLRRKLAIARDDALGVFWSLDQEGADDPRLAALGQRSVGPVFDSDGAGDAAWLAHRLSLGVAEGRAELGDLLWLETNAAELNGVRVKWLTVPCAVTSP
;
A
#
# COMPACT_ATOMS: atom_id res chain seq x y z
N MET A 1 22.97 7.15 -7.05
CA MET A 1 21.70 6.41 -7.18
C MET A 1 21.75 5.29 -6.18
N THR A 2 21.51 5.66 -4.93
CA THR A 2 21.63 4.73 -3.80
C THR A 2 20.22 4.40 -3.37
N THR A 3 19.74 3.26 -3.86
CA THR A 3 18.46 2.71 -3.43
C THR A 3 18.71 1.96 -2.12
N HIS A 4 17.92 2.29 -1.10
CA HIS A 4 18.06 1.71 0.23
C HIS A 4 16.90 0.78 0.53
N ARG A 5 17.18 -0.38 1.11
CA ARG A 5 16.18 -1.33 1.58
C ARG A 5 15.57 -0.86 2.89
N LEU A 6 14.24 -0.96 2.99
CA LEU A 6 13.49 -0.72 4.21
C LEU A 6 13.24 -2.06 4.91
N ALA A 7 14.06 -2.40 5.89
CA ALA A 7 13.99 -3.70 6.58
C ALA A 7 12.77 -3.82 7.50
N SER A 8 12.22 -2.68 7.94
CA SER A 8 10.96 -2.61 8.68
C SER A 8 9.72 -2.89 7.84
N ARG A 9 9.86 -3.03 6.51
CA ARG A 9 8.77 -3.29 5.57
C ARG A 9 8.84 -4.73 5.06
N ALA A 10 7.68 -5.30 4.77
CA ALA A 10 7.55 -6.63 4.17
C ALA A 10 6.58 -6.59 3.00
N VAL A 11 6.74 -7.58 2.12
CA VAL A 11 5.88 -7.76 0.94
C VAL A 11 4.96 -8.95 1.18
N ILE A 12 3.65 -8.75 1.00
CA ILE A 12 2.67 -9.82 0.93
C ILE A 12 2.21 -9.96 -0.52
N ARG A 13 2.28 -11.17 -1.05
CA ARG A 13 1.80 -11.51 -2.38
C ARG A 13 0.39 -12.10 -2.31
N ILE A 14 -0.48 -11.62 -3.20
CA ILE A 14 -1.80 -12.18 -3.45
C ILE A 14 -1.83 -12.69 -4.88
N SER A 15 -1.91 -14.00 -5.05
CA SER A 15 -1.87 -14.66 -6.37
C SER A 15 -3.16 -15.44 -6.62
N PRO A 16 -3.86 -15.23 -7.76
CA PRO A 16 -4.92 -16.13 -8.18
C PRO A 16 -4.39 -17.54 -8.47
N THR A 17 -5.02 -18.56 -7.91
CA THR A 17 -4.68 -19.97 -8.18
C THR A 17 -5.62 -20.60 -9.21
N ASP A 18 -6.55 -19.82 -9.76
CA ASP A 18 -7.53 -20.21 -10.76
C ASP A 18 -7.80 -19.01 -11.67
N THR A 19 -7.95 -19.25 -12.97
CA THR A 19 -8.11 -18.19 -13.98
C THR A 19 -9.44 -17.47 -13.92
N SER A 20 -10.42 -18.01 -13.18
CA SER A 20 -11.71 -17.34 -12.92
C SER A 20 -11.65 -16.34 -11.77
N GLU A 21 -10.54 -16.24 -11.05
CA GLU A 21 -10.36 -15.36 -9.90
C GLU A 21 -9.49 -14.15 -10.22
N SER A 22 -9.77 -13.03 -9.57
CA SER A 22 -9.01 -11.78 -9.70
C SER A 22 -8.57 -11.29 -8.32
N ALA A 23 -7.26 -11.11 -8.14
CA ALA A 23 -6.68 -10.53 -6.93
C ALA A 23 -7.12 -9.07 -6.72
N ARG A 24 -7.28 -8.32 -7.81
CA ARG A 24 -7.80 -6.95 -7.79
C ARG A 24 -9.24 -6.89 -7.31
N ASP A 25 -10.12 -7.75 -7.83
CA ASP A 25 -11.53 -7.78 -7.42
C ASP A 25 -11.69 -8.22 -5.97
N PHE A 26 -10.80 -9.09 -5.49
CA PHE A 26 -10.71 -9.45 -4.07
C PHE A 26 -10.36 -8.28 -3.18
N LEU A 27 -9.27 -7.59 -3.51
CA LEU A 27 -8.78 -6.53 -2.66
C LEU A 27 -9.68 -5.28 -2.73
N GLN A 28 -10.28 -4.99 -3.89
CA GLN A 28 -11.13 -3.81 -4.10
C GLN A 28 -12.30 -3.70 -3.12
N GLY A 29 -12.87 -4.82 -2.68
CA GLY A 29 -13.98 -4.84 -1.73
C GLY A 29 -13.58 -4.63 -0.27
N LEU A 30 -12.27 -4.63 0.02
CA LEU A 30 -11.74 -4.64 1.40
C LEU A 30 -10.97 -3.36 1.75
N VAL A 31 -10.47 -2.65 0.75
CA VAL A 31 -9.55 -1.52 0.95
C VAL A 31 -10.19 -0.18 0.63
N THR A 32 -9.58 0.88 1.14
CA THR A 32 -10.08 2.27 1.04
C THR A 32 -9.90 2.92 -0.33
N ASN A 33 -9.06 2.36 -1.19
CA ASN A 33 -8.71 2.95 -2.49
C ASN A 33 -9.11 2.03 -3.67
N ASP A 34 -9.05 2.57 -4.88
CA ASP A 34 -9.25 1.80 -6.10
C ASP A 34 -7.96 1.11 -6.54
N VAL A 35 -7.95 -0.22 -6.40
CA VAL A 35 -6.85 -1.10 -6.80
C VAL A 35 -7.11 -1.76 -8.16
N THR A 36 -8.25 -1.49 -8.79
CA THR A 36 -8.56 -1.93 -10.16
C THR A 36 -8.00 -0.98 -11.22
N GLY A 37 -7.66 0.26 -10.83
CA GLY A 37 -7.02 1.26 -11.68
C GLY A 37 -5.49 1.14 -11.78
N GLY A 38 -4.84 2.28 -12.04
CA GLY A 38 -3.38 2.39 -12.11
C GLY A 38 -2.73 2.14 -10.74
N LEU A 39 -1.67 1.35 -10.72
CA LEU A 39 -0.85 1.04 -9.54
C LEU A 39 0.56 1.63 -9.72
N PRO A 40 1.26 2.02 -8.64
CA PRO A 40 0.93 1.78 -7.23
C PRO A 40 -0.11 2.74 -6.64
N VAL A 41 -0.83 2.29 -5.61
CA VAL A 41 -1.73 3.15 -4.80
C VAL A 41 -1.53 2.94 -3.31
N TYR A 42 -1.77 3.99 -2.52
CA TYR A 42 -1.84 3.90 -1.07
C TYR A 42 -3.25 3.50 -0.62
N ALA A 43 -3.37 2.48 0.21
CA ALA A 43 -4.65 1.99 0.69
C ALA A 43 -4.52 1.47 2.13
N ALA A 44 -5.66 1.37 2.81
CA ALA A 44 -5.74 0.76 4.12
C ALA A 44 -6.86 -0.28 4.20
N LEU A 45 -6.66 -1.24 5.10
CA LEU A 45 -7.72 -2.11 5.61
C LEU A 45 -8.24 -1.51 6.91
N LEU A 46 -9.56 -1.31 6.99
CA LEU A 46 -10.22 -0.65 8.11
C LEU A 46 -11.06 -1.62 8.94
N SER A 47 -11.32 -1.21 10.18
CA SER A 47 -12.34 -1.85 11.01
C SER A 47 -13.75 -1.50 10.54
N ALA A 48 -14.74 -2.23 11.04
CA ALA A 48 -16.15 -1.92 10.78
C ALA A 48 -16.55 -0.50 11.24
N GLN A 49 -15.80 0.08 12.18
CA GLN A 49 -15.99 1.43 12.70
C GLN A 49 -15.22 2.49 11.88
N GLY A 50 -14.50 2.11 10.82
CA GLY A 50 -13.70 3.03 10.00
C GLY A 50 -12.35 3.42 10.60
N LYS A 51 -11.91 2.74 11.66
CA LYS A 51 -10.57 2.93 12.22
C LYS A 51 -9.51 2.21 11.41
N HIS A 52 -8.31 2.79 11.34
CA HIS A 52 -7.13 2.15 10.76
C HIS A 52 -6.87 0.78 11.42
N MET A 53 -6.50 -0.20 10.61
CA MET A 53 -5.99 -1.49 11.11
C MET A 53 -4.63 -1.80 10.49
N PHE A 54 -4.51 -1.57 9.18
CA PHE A 54 -3.26 -1.67 8.43
C PHE A 54 -3.29 -0.70 7.25
N ASP A 55 -2.15 -0.09 6.96
CA ASP A 55 -1.86 0.72 5.78
C ASP A 55 -0.78 0.04 4.93
N PHE A 56 -0.94 0.13 3.61
CA PHE A 56 -0.01 -0.48 2.67
C PHE A 56 -0.05 0.18 1.30
N LEU A 57 1.00 -0.06 0.53
CA LEU A 57 1.07 0.30 -0.87
C LEU A 57 0.79 -0.94 -1.71
N VAL A 58 -0.10 -0.81 -2.69
CA VAL A 58 -0.52 -1.90 -3.57
C VAL A 58 0.20 -1.76 -4.90
N TRP A 59 0.96 -2.77 -5.29
CA TRP A 59 1.69 -2.84 -6.55
C TRP A 59 1.13 -3.93 -7.46
N ALA A 60 1.21 -3.72 -8.78
CA ALA A 60 0.89 -4.75 -9.77
C ALA A 60 2.10 -5.66 -9.99
N ASP A 61 1.87 -6.97 -10.11
CA ASP A 61 2.87 -7.93 -10.60
C ASP A 61 2.17 -8.97 -11.50
N GLY A 62 1.93 -8.60 -12.76
CA GLY A 62 1.08 -9.40 -13.66
C GLY A 62 -0.36 -9.48 -13.13
N ASP A 63 -0.84 -10.70 -12.92
CA ASP A 63 -2.17 -10.98 -12.31
C ASP A 63 -2.13 -10.96 -10.77
N ASP A 64 -0.93 -10.92 -10.18
CA ASP A 64 -0.73 -10.84 -8.75
C ASP A 64 -0.77 -9.39 -8.25
N LEU A 65 -0.99 -9.25 -6.95
CA LEU A 65 -0.80 -8.01 -6.21
C LEU A 65 0.29 -8.18 -5.16
N LEU A 66 1.14 -7.16 -5.04
CA LEU A 66 2.13 -7.06 -3.97
C LEU A 66 1.71 -5.95 -3.01
N LEU A 67 1.59 -6.28 -1.73
CA LEU A 67 1.29 -5.34 -0.65
C LEU A 67 2.57 -5.05 0.12
N ASP A 68 3.04 -3.82 0.04
CA ASP A 68 4.09 -3.30 0.90
C ASP A 68 3.47 -2.82 2.21
N CYS A 69 3.74 -3.55 3.29
CA CYS A 69 3.17 -3.35 4.62
C CYS A 69 4.26 -3.33 5.71
N GLU A 70 3.87 -2.98 6.93
CA GLU A 70 4.75 -3.04 8.11
C GLU A 70 5.13 -4.49 8.44
N GLY A 71 6.44 -4.76 8.50
CA GLY A 71 6.99 -6.11 8.58
C GLY A 71 6.64 -6.85 9.87
N GLU A 72 6.54 -6.14 10.99
CA GLU A 72 6.13 -6.72 12.29
C GLU A 72 4.66 -7.19 12.29
N HIS A 73 3.85 -6.69 11.36
CA HIS A 73 2.41 -6.93 11.30
C HIS A 73 1.97 -7.68 10.04
N ALA A 74 2.91 -8.06 9.17
CA ALA A 74 2.63 -8.74 7.91
C ALA A 74 1.86 -10.07 8.11
N ASP A 75 2.27 -10.89 9.06
CA ASP A 75 1.59 -12.17 9.33
C ASP A 75 0.16 -11.98 9.87
N GLU A 76 -0.08 -10.92 10.64
CA GLU A 76 -1.42 -10.55 11.10
C GLU A 76 -2.30 -10.13 9.91
N LEU A 77 -1.74 -9.33 8.98
CA LEU A 77 -2.44 -8.92 7.76
C LEU A 77 -2.76 -10.13 6.87
N VAL A 78 -1.82 -11.05 6.64
CA VAL A 78 -2.06 -12.31 5.89
C VAL A 78 -3.21 -13.11 6.50
N ARG A 79 -3.23 -13.26 7.83
CA ARG A 79 -4.33 -13.97 8.53
C ARG A 79 -5.67 -13.28 8.31
N ARG A 80 -5.74 -11.94 8.44
CA ARG A 80 -6.98 -11.19 8.22
C ARG A 80 -7.47 -11.29 6.77
N LEU A 81 -6.59 -11.10 5.78
CA LEU A 81 -6.94 -11.24 4.37
C LEU A 81 -7.40 -12.66 4.05
N SER A 82 -6.78 -13.67 4.65
CA SER A 82 -7.17 -15.08 4.48
C SER A 82 -8.58 -15.37 5.01
N LEU A 83 -9.02 -14.70 6.08
CA LEU A 83 -10.40 -14.78 6.58
C LEU A 83 -11.40 -14.20 5.57
N TYR A 84 -11.05 -13.07 4.93
CA TYR A 84 -11.91 -12.43 3.94
C TYR A 84 -11.93 -13.15 2.58
N ARG A 85 -10.93 -13.99 2.28
CA ARG A 85 -10.82 -14.72 1.01
C ARG A 85 -12.04 -15.60 0.71
N LEU A 86 -12.79 -16.07 1.70
CA LEU A 86 -14.06 -16.82 1.54
C LEU A 86 -14.09 -17.79 0.35
N ARG A 87 -13.54 -19.01 0.49
CA ARG A 87 -13.50 -20.06 -0.56
C ARG A 87 -12.92 -19.65 -1.93
N ARG A 88 -12.57 -18.39 -2.16
CA ARG A 88 -11.96 -17.93 -3.40
C ARG A 88 -10.61 -18.60 -3.57
N LYS A 89 -10.26 -18.92 -4.79
CA LYS A 89 -9.02 -19.63 -5.12
C LYS A 89 -7.87 -18.63 -5.29
N LEU A 90 -7.47 -18.02 -4.17
CA LEU A 90 -6.32 -17.11 -4.08
C LEU A 90 -5.29 -17.66 -3.07
N ALA A 91 -4.02 -17.54 -3.38
CA ALA A 91 -2.92 -17.70 -2.43
C ALA A 91 -2.58 -16.33 -1.84
N ILE A 92 -2.44 -16.25 -0.51
CA ILE A 92 -2.07 -15.03 0.20
C ILE A 92 -0.96 -15.40 1.16
N ALA A 93 0.24 -14.88 0.92
CA ALA A 93 1.41 -15.21 1.71
C ALA A 93 2.42 -14.06 1.72
N ARG A 94 3.23 -14.01 2.77
CA ARG A 94 4.42 -13.16 2.79
C ARG A 94 5.46 -13.70 1.79
N ASP A 95 6.09 -12.81 1.05
CA ASP A 95 7.12 -13.11 0.06
C ASP A 95 8.47 -12.53 0.53
N ASP A 96 9.24 -13.32 1.27
CA ASP A 96 10.53 -12.90 1.83
C ASP A 96 11.65 -12.78 0.79
N ALA A 97 11.43 -13.26 -0.44
CA ALA A 97 12.37 -13.04 -1.54
C ALA A 97 12.30 -11.58 -2.05
N LEU A 98 11.21 -10.88 -1.75
CA LEU A 98 10.98 -9.50 -2.14
C LEU A 98 11.14 -8.54 -0.95
N GLY A 99 11.64 -7.36 -1.26
CA GLY A 99 11.88 -6.27 -0.33
C GLY A 99 11.36 -4.96 -0.87
N VAL A 100 11.15 -4.02 0.05
CA VAL A 100 10.76 -2.65 -0.28
C VAL A 100 12.00 -1.78 -0.25
N PHE A 101 12.10 -0.93 -1.26
CA PHE A 101 13.22 -0.05 -1.46
C PHE A 101 12.76 1.40 -1.63
N TRP A 102 13.62 2.31 -1.23
CA TRP A 102 13.37 3.74 -1.27
C TRP A 102 14.60 4.50 -1.79
N SER A 103 14.33 5.55 -2.57
CA SER A 103 15.34 6.47 -3.09
C SER A 103 14.76 7.88 -3.23
N LEU A 104 15.58 8.90 -3.03
CA LEU A 104 15.24 10.29 -3.39
C LEU A 104 15.56 10.61 -4.85
N ASP A 105 16.31 9.74 -5.54
CA ASP A 105 16.77 9.94 -6.91
C ASP A 105 15.68 9.46 -7.92
N GLN A 106 15.37 10.30 -8.92
CA GLN A 106 14.18 10.22 -9.79
C GLN A 106 14.21 9.18 -10.93
N GLU A 107 14.48 7.90 -10.64
CA GLU A 107 14.40 6.83 -11.66
C GLU A 107 13.34 5.74 -11.36
N GLY A 108 12.53 5.92 -10.31
CA GLY A 108 11.48 4.97 -9.92
C GLY A 108 10.05 5.45 -10.21
N ALA A 109 9.08 4.77 -9.60
CA ALA A 109 7.70 5.26 -9.49
C ALA A 109 7.55 6.10 -8.19
N ASP A 110 6.97 7.29 -8.34
CA ASP A 110 6.74 8.20 -7.20
C ASP A 110 5.94 7.48 -6.11
N ASP A 111 6.25 7.76 -4.84
CA ASP A 111 5.40 7.33 -3.74
C ASP A 111 4.00 7.93 -3.93
N PRO A 112 2.94 7.12 -4.05
CA PRO A 112 1.61 7.59 -4.41
C PRO A 112 0.97 8.47 -3.33
N ARG A 113 1.55 8.54 -2.12
CA ARG A 113 1.07 9.42 -1.05
C ARG A 113 1.46 10.86 -1.30
N LEU A 114 2.72 11.08 -1.64
CA LEU A 114 3.31 12.39 -1.81
C LEU A 114 4.62 12.27 -2.59
N ALA A 115 4.71 12.92 -3.75
CA ALA A 115 5.92 12.87 -4.58
C ALA A 115 7.19 13.33 -3.86
N ALA A 116 7.07 14.23 -2.87
CA ALA A 116 8.20 14.68 -2.04
C ALA A 116 8.80 13.57 -1.16
N LEU A 117 8.11 12.44 -0.96
CA LEU A 117 8.68 11.26 -0.29
C LEU A 117 9.74 10.56 -1.16
N GLY A 118 9.78 10.84 -2.46
CA GLY A 118 10.69 10.21 -3.41
C GLY A 118 10.07 8.98 -4.05
N GLN A 119 10.95 8.08 -4.45
CA GLN A 119 10.62 6.88 -5.22
C GLN A 119 10.54 5.66 -4.30
N ARG A 120 9.51 4.84 -4.52
CA ARG A 120 9.36 3.56 -3.84
C ARG A 120 9.40 2.44 -4.87
N SER A 121 9.96 1.29 -4.51
CA SER A 121 9.97 0.14 -5.40
C SER A 121 9.95 -1.16 -4.61
N VAL A 122 9.48 -2.22 -5.28
CA VAL A 122 9.52 -3.59 -4.77
C VAL A 122 10.41 -4.41 -5.69
N GLY A 123 11.33 -5.19 -5.10
CA GLY A 123 12.30 -5.95 -5.87
C GLY A 123 12.93 -7.08 -5.08
N PRO A 124 13.77 -7.90 -5.73
CA PRO A 124 14.49 -8.98 -5.07
C PRO A 124 15.45 -8.42 -4.00
N VAL A 125 15.57 -9.16 -2.91
CA VAL A 125 16.44 -8.85 -1.78
C VAL A 125 17.84 -9.41 -1.98
N PHE A 126 18.86 -8.64 -1.61
CA PHE A 126 20.25 -9.08 -1.56
C PHE A 126 20.92 -8.69 -0.23
N ASP A 127 21.90 -9.49 0.21
CA ASP A 127 22.66 -9.19 1.43
C ASP A 127 23.49 -7.89 1.33
N SER A 128 23.77 -7.44 0.09
CA SER A 128 24.48 -6.20 -0.19
C SER A 128 23.61 -4.94 -0.11
N ASP A 129 22.31 -5.08 0.16
CA ASP A 129 21.38 -3.95 0.17
C ASP A 129 21.70 -2.97 1.31
N GLY A 130 21.77 -1.68 0.98
CA GLY A 130 22.00 -0.63 1.98
C GLY A 130 20.79 -0.42 2.88
N ALA A 131 20.99 -0.25 4.18
CA ALA A 131 19.92 0.03 5.13
C ALA A 131 19.34 1.45 4.94
N GLY A 132 18.01 1.56 4.89
CA GLY A 132 17.29 2.82 4.65
C GLY A 132 16.39 3.29 5.79
N ASP A 133 16.05 2.44 6.76
CA ASP A 133 14.96 2.69 7.71
C ASP A 133 15.09 4.01 8.49
N ALA A 134 16.27 4.32 9.02
CA ALA A 134 16.49 5.55 9.79
C ALA A 134 16.39 6.82 8.93
N ALA A 135 16.93 6.77 7.70
CA ALA A 135 16.88 7.89 6.76
C ALA A 135 15.45 8.09 6.24
N TRP A 136 14.74 6.99 5.96
CA TRP A 136 13.34 6.98 5.59
C TRP A 136 12.46 7.61 6.67
N LEU A 137 12.60 7.15 7.92
CA LEU A 137 11.85 7.68 9.05
C LEU A 137 12.08 9.19 9.21
N ALA A 138 13.34 9.63 9.21
CA ALA A 138 13.67 11.05 9.34
C ALA A 138 13.07 11.91 8.21
N HIS A 139 13.20 11.45 6.96
CA HIS A 139 12.66 12.17 5.79
C HIS A 139 11.14 12.28 5.85
N ARG A 140 10.46 11.15 6.11
CA ARG A 140 9.01 11.06 6.13
C ARG A 140 8.37 11.89 7.25
N LEU A 141 8.97 11.87 8.44
CA LEU A 141 8.55 12.71 9.56
C LEU A 141 8.76 14.20 9.28
N SER A 142 9.81 14.58 8.55
CA SER A 142 10.02 15.98 8.14
C SER A 142 8.91 16.53 7.24
N LEU A 143 8.20 15.63 6.54
CA LEU A 143 7.06 15.94 5.67
C LEU A 143 5.71 15.75 6.37
N GLY A 144 5.69 15.36 7.65
CA GLY A 144 4.46 15.17 8.43
C GLY A 144 3.58 14.02 7.94
N VAL A 145 4.14 13.07 7.21
CA VAL A 145 3.41 11.87 6.76
C VAL A 145 3.44 10.88 7.92
N ALA A 146 2.34 10.14 8.17
CA ALA A 146 2.26 9.03 9.15
C ALA A 146 2.20 7.64 8.46
N GLU A 147 2.82 6.62 9.04
CA GLU A 147 2.95 5.26 8.45
C GLU A 147 3.02 4.23 9.57
N GLY A 148 2.35 3.09 9.37
CA GLY A 148 2.38 1.98 10.30
C GLY A 148 1.52 2.19 11.55
N ARG A 149 1.36 1.10 12.29
CA ARG A 149 0.45 1.05 13.45
C ARG A 149 0.95 1.90 14.61
N ALA A 150 2.25 2.04 14.80
CA ALA A 150 2.83 2.82 15.90
C ALA A 150 2.41 4.30 15.85
N GLU A 151 2.23 4.85 14.64
CA GLU A 151 1.89 6.26 14.44
C GLU A 151 0.40 6.50 14.18
N LEU A 152 -0.25 5.59 13.45
CA LEU A 152 -1.67 5.71 13.09
C LEU A 152 -2.62 5.19 14.18
N GLY A 153 -2.19 4.18 14.95
CA GLY A 153 -2.93 3.62 16.07
C GLY A 153 -4.38 3.25 15.74
N ASP A 154 -5.29 3.59 16.66
CA ASP A 154 -6.73 3.33 16.54
C ASP A 154 -7.52 4.56 16.04
N LEU A 155 -6.86 5.47 15.32
CA LEU A 155 -7.48 6.68 14.78
C LEU A 155 -8.46 6.36 13.65
N LEU A 156 -9.42 7.26 13.43
CA LEU A 156 -10.28 7.18 12.25
C LEU A 156 -9.44 7.47 11.01
N TRP A 157 -9.63 6.68 9.95
CA TRP A 157 -8.78 6.78 8.75
C TRP A 157 -8.75 8.18 8.13
N LEU A 158 -9.88 8.90 8.16
CA LEU A 158 -9.94 10.25 7.61
C LEU A 158 -9.27 11.32 8.50
N GLU A 159 -8.96 11.01 9.76
CA GLU A 159 -8.22 11.89 10.66
C GLU A 159 -6.70 11.80 10.47
N THR A 160 -6.21 10.83 9.67
CA THR A 160 -4.77 10.59 9.44
C THR A 160 -4.27 11.23 8.15
N ASN A 161 -4.95 12.28 7.66
CA ASN A 161 -4.70 12.92 6.36
C ASN A 161 -4.79 11.96 5.17
N ALA A 162 -5.55 10.86 5.30
CA ALA A 162 -5.60 9.84 4.25
C ALA A 162 -6.26 10.36 2.96
N ALA A 163 -7.12 11.37 3.02
CA ALA A 163 -7.68 11.99 1.83
C ALA A 163 -6.63 12.81 1.07
N GLU A 164 -5.79 13.54 1.80
CA GLU A 164 -4.72 14.39 1.29
C GLU A 164 -3.54 13.58 0.77
N LEU A 165 -3.30 12.40 1.34
CA LEU A 165 -2.24 11.46 0.96
C LEU A 165 -2.72 10.40 -0.05
N ASN A 166 -3.78 10.67 -0.80
CA ASN A 166 -4.35 9.77 -1.83
C ASN A 166 -4.66 8.36 -1.32
N GLY A 167 -4.95 8.19 -0.03
CA GLY A 167 -5.21 6.92 0.65
C GLY A 167 -6.68 6.47 0.64
N VAL A 168 -7.57 7.28 0.07
CA VAL A 168 -8.99 6.94 -0.08
C VAL A 168 -9.50 7.42 -1.43
N ARG A 169 -10.28 6.59 -2.12
CA ARG A 169 -11.08 7.03 -3.25
C ARG A 169 -12.56 6.93 -2.91
N VAL A 170 -13.22 8.09 -2.88
CA VAL A 170 -14.68 8.15 -2.82
C VAL A 170 -15.27 8.10 -4.24
N LYS A 171 -16.19 7.16 -4.49
CA LYS A 171 -16.82 6.95 -5.81
C LYS A 171 -17.81 8.07 -6.22
N TRP A 172 -17.95 9.16 -5.45
CA TRP A 172 -19.10 10.08 -5.54
C TRP A 172 -18.83 11.49 -6.10
N LEU A 173 -17.72 11.76 -6.80
CA LEU A 173 -17.51 13.05 -7.48
C LEU A 173 -17.04 12.90 -8.92
N THR A 174 -17.91 12.32 -9.74
CA THR A 174 -18.10 12.79 -11.13
C THR A 174 -19.53 13.28 -11.27
N VAL A 175 -19.85 14.37 -10.57
CA VAL A 175 -20.89 15.27 -11.05
C VAL A 175 -20.16 16.17 -12.06
N PRO A 176 -20.38 16.03 -13.39
CA PRO A 176 -19.89 17.03 -14.31
C PRO A 176 -20.52 18.36 -13.90
N CYS A 177 -19.68 19.31 -13.47
CA CYS A 177 -20.09 20.70 -13.31
C CYS A 177 -20.35 21.24 -14.72
N ALA A 178 -21.55 20.96 -15.26
CA ALA A 178 -22.04 21.58 -16.46
C ALA A 178 -22.37 23.04 -16.14
N VAL A 179 -21.35 23.90 -16.16
CA VAL A 179 -21.54 25.33 -16.30
C VAL A 179 -21.99 25.57 -17.75
N THR A 180 -23.29 25.44 -18.00
CA THR A 180 -23.91 26.10 -19.15
C THR A 180 -24.05 27.57 -18.81
N SER A 181 -23.11 28.38 -19.28
CA SER A 181 -23.26 29.83 -19.32
C SER A 181 -24.37 30.22 -20.31
N PRO A 182 -25.15 31.28 -20.03
CA PRO A 182 -26.19 31.81 -20.92
C PRO A 182 -25.64 32.51 -22.16
#